data_AF-A0A7M2Z179-F1
#
_entry.id   AF-A0A7M2Z179-F1
#
_cell.length_a   1.000
_cell.length_b   1.000
_cell.length_c   1.000
_cell.angle_alpha   90.00
_cell.angle_beta   90.00
_cell.angle_gamma   90.00
#
_symmetry.space_group_name_H-M   'P 1'
#
loop_
_entity.id
_entity.type
_entity.pdbx_description
1 polymer ?
#
loop_
_entity_poly.entity_id
_entity_poly.type
_entity_poly.pdbx_seq_one_letter_code
_entity_poly.pdbx_strand_id
1 'polypeptide(L)'
;MAVTPERRSFLASPRNQRYALWTGIVVLVIGAAAFTFAFFRNTGNPAETFSNKPADIFKPQKTVKVDPAARRVAGEFIKTAVARKDLAASYDLVHPELRQGFTRKQWETGNIPVVFYPTGDIQIATFKVDRSYKREVVLQVFMVPRPGSGVKPAIFFIGLKRVGGDDGPWKVFYWVPRYRPAVPDPG
;
A
#
# COMPACT_ATOMS: atom_id res chain seq x y z
N MET A 1 -26.00 -8.10 99.29
CA MET A 1 -25.92 -9.44 98.67
C MET A 1 -26.30 -9.27 97.20
N ALA A 2 -25.30 -9.32 96.30
CA ALA A 2 -25.09 -10.38 95.29
C ALA A 2 -26.26 -10.45 94.28
N VAL A 3 -26.07 -10.46 92.96
CA VAL A 3 -25.23 -11.34 92.14
C VAL A 3 -25.02 -10.68 90.77
N THR A 4 -23.78 -10.64 90.27
CA THR A 4 -23.45 -10.34 88.88
C THR A 4 -23.68 -11.60 88.03
N PRO A 5 -24.53 -11.62 86.98
CA PRO A 5 -24.62 -12.78 86.12
C PRO A 5 -23.57 -12.70 85.00
N GLU A 6 -22.81 -13.78 84.92
CA GLU A 6 -21.77 -14.16 83.96
C GLU A 6 -22.25 -14.05 82.50
N ARG A 7 -21.55 -13.26 81.66
CA ARG A 7 -21.79 -13.23 80.20
C ARG A 7 -21.32 -14.55 79.57
N ARG A 8 -22.26 -15.45 79.27
CA ARG A 8 -22.00 -16.60 78.39
C ARG A 8 -21.71 -16.10 76.97
N SER A 9 -20.53 -16.44 76.45
CA SER A 9 -20.06 -16.07 75.11
C SER A 9 -20.93 -16.71 74.02
N PHE A 10 -21.54 -15.87 73.18
CA PHE A 10 -22.40 -16.26 72.05
C PHE A 10 -21.66 -17.04 70.93
N LEU A 11 -20.34 -17.27 71.07
CA LEU A 11 -19.48 -17.85 70.03
C LEU A 11 -19.34 -19.38 70.10
N ALA A 12 -19.97 -20.07 71.06
CA ALA A 12 -19.78 -21.50 71.29
C ALA A 12 -20.85 -22.43 70.66
N SER A 13 -21.75 -21.93 69.79
CA SER A 13 -22.81 -22.73 69.16
C SER A 13 -22.53 -23.03 67.67
N PRO A 14 -22.44 -24.31 67.24
CA PRO A 14 -22.14 -24.69 65.85
C PRO A 14 -23.14 -24.15 64.81
N ARG A 15 -24.39 -23.91 65.21
CA ARG A 15 -25.44 -23.39 64.31
C ARG A 15 -25.27 -21.90 64.05
N ASN A 16 -24.93 -21.11 65.08
CA ASN A 16 -24.71 -19.67 64.93
C ASN A 16 -23.41 -19.36 64.19
N GLN A 17 -22.39 -20.20 64.32
CA GLN A 17 -21.17 -20.12 63.51
C GLN A 17 -21.45 -20.35 62.02
N ARG A 18 -22.34 -21.29 61.67
CA ARG A 18 -22.75 -21.51 60.27
C ARG A 18 -23.47 -20.29 59.70
N TYR A 19 -24.39 -19.68 60.45
CA TYR A 19 -25.06 -18.46 59.98
C TYR A 19 -24.09 -17.29 59.83
N ALA A 20 -23.17 -17.09 60.78
CA ALA A 20 -22.15 -16.04 60.68
C ALA A 20 -21.19 -16.25 59.49
N LEU A 21 -20.85 -17.50 59.19
CA LEU A 21 -19.99 -17.84 58.05
C LEU A 21 -20.73 -17.62 56.72
N TRP A 22 -22.00 -18.01 56.63
CA TRP A 22 -22.83 -17.77 55.43
C TRP A 22 -23.10 -16.29 55.19
N THR A 23 -23.41 -15.51 56.23
CA THR A 23 -23.59 -14.06 56.07
C THR A 23 -22.28 -13.39 55.67
N GLY A 24 -21.14 -13.81 56.24
CA GLY A 24 -19.82 -13.36 55.80
C GLY A 24 -19.54 -13.66 54.32
N ILE A 25 -19.83 -14.87 53.86
CA ILE A 25 -19.67 -15.25 52.45
C ILE A 25 -20.55 -14.39 51.54
N VAL A 26 -21.83 -14.20 51.89
CA VAL A 26 -22.74 -13.39 51.07
C VAL A 26 -22.26 -11.94 50.95
N VAL A 27 -21.83 -11.34 52.05
CA VAL A 27 -21.27 -9.97 52.05
C VAL A 27 -19.99 -9.92 51.21
N LEU A 28 -19.13 -10.93 51.30
CA LEU A 28 -17.90 -11.00 50.52
C LEU A 28 -18.17 -11.12 49.01
N VAL A 29 -19.17 -11.92 48.61
CA VAL A 29 -19.56 -12.05 47.19
C VAL A 29 -20.12 -10.74 46.64
N ILE A 30 -21.00 -10.08 47.39
CA ILE A 30 -21.57 -8.78 47.00
C ILE A 30 -20.46 -7.73 46.89
N GLY A 31 -19.55 -7.68 47.88
CA GLY A 31 -18.41 -6.78 47.88
C GLY A 31 -17.46 -7.03 46.72
N ALA A 32 -17.16 -8.29 46.41
CA ALA A 32 -16.32 -8.67 45.28
C ALA A 32 -16.96 -8.28 43.94
N ALA A 33 -18.27 -8.49 43.78
CA ALA A 33 -19.00 -8.09 42.58
C ALA A 33 -19.05 -6.56 42.40
N ALA A 34 -19.27 -5.81 43.48
CA ALA A 34 -19.22 -4.35 43.45
C ALA A 34 -17.80 -3.83 43.13
N PHE A 35 -16.77 -4.46 43.71
CA PHE A 35 -15.37 -4.13 43.45
C PHE A 35 -14.99 -4.41 41.99
N THR A 36 -15.36 -5.58 41.45
CA THR A 36 -15.06 -5.88 40.04
C THR A 36 -15.77 -4.93 39.09
N PHE A 37 -17.04 -4.59 39.35
CA PHE A 37 -17.78 -3.62 38.53
C PHE A 37 -17.19 -2.21 38.60
N ALA A 38 -16.74 -1.76 39.76
CA ALA A 38 -16.17 -0.42 39.94
C ALA A 38 -14.76 -0.29 39.33
N PHE A 39 -13.90 -1.29 39.53
CA PHE A 39 -12.48 -1.22 39.17
C PHE A 39 -12.16 -1.78 37.79
N PHE A 40 -12.94 -2.74 37.27
CA PHE A 40 -12.76 -3.31 35.92
C PHE A 40 -13.80 -2.74 34.94
N ARG A 41 -14.10 -1.44 35.06
CA ARG A 41 -15.03 -0.74 34.17
C ARG A 41 -14.50 -0.79 32.72
N ASN A 42 -15.35 -1.31 31.83
CA ASN A 42 -15.29 -1.31 30.36
C ASN A 42 -14.00 -0.74 29.72
N THR A 43 -13.07 -1.63 29.34
CA THR A 43 -11.85 -1.32 28.56
C THR A 43 -12.11 -1.25 27.05
N GLY A 44 -13.36 -1.29 26.61
CA GLY A 44 -13.72 -1.05 25.22
C GLY A 44 -13.55 0.43 24.87
N ASN A 45 -12.57 0.75 24.01
CA ASN A 45 -12.52 2.06 23.38
C ASN A 45 -13.84 2.31 22.63
N PRO A 46 -14.43 3.52 22.69
CA PRO A 46 -15.60 3.84 21.89
C PRO A 46 -15.28 3.61 20.41
N ALA A 47 -16.27 3.10 19.66
CA ALA A 47 -16.15 2.89 18.23
C ALA A 47 -15.71 4.20 17.53
N GLU A 48 -14.84 4.06 16.53
CA GLU A 48 -14.34 5.13 15.65
C GLU A 48 -15.41 6.20 15.39
N THR A 49 -15.11 7.46 15.72
CA THR A 49 -16.02 8.58 15.45
C THR A 49 -15.78 9.08 14.03
N PHE A 50 -16.73 8.80 13.13
CA PHE A 50 -16.68 9.31 11.77
C PHE A 50 -16.77 10.86 11.78
N SER A 51 -15.93 11.49 10.96
CA SER A 51 -15.91 12.95 10.82
C SER A 51 -17.19 13.45 10.15
N ASN A 52 -17.80 14.50 10.72
CA ASN A 52 -18.91 15.23 10.10
C ASN A 52 -18.45 16.21 8.99
N LYS A 53 -17.15 16.21 8.65
CA LYS A 53 -16.66 16.98 7.50
C LYS A 53 -17.17 16.32 6.21
N PRO A 54 -17.59 17.12 5.20
CA PRO A 54 -17.95 16.59 3.90
C PRO A 54 -16.82 15.69 3.37
N ALA A 55 -17.19 14.53 2.82
CA ALA A 55 -16.24 13.63 2.18
C ALA A 55 -15.54 14.37 1.04
N ASP A 56 -14.23 14.14 0.89
CA ASP A 56 -13.52 14.63 -0.30
C ASP A 56 -14.00 13.83 -1.52
N ILE A 57 -14.81 14.50 -2.34
CA ILE A 57 -15.38 13.88 -3.55
C ILE A 57 -14.29 13.86 -4.61
N PHE A 58 -13.77 12.66 -4.89
CA PHE A 58 -12.83 12.44 -5.98
C PHE A 58 -13.35 13.04 -7.29
N LYS A 59 -12.65 14.05 -7.82
CA LYS A 59 -12.92 14.61 -9.14
C LYS A 59 -12.12 13.83 -10.18
N PRO A 60 -12.76 12.98 -11.02
CA PRO A 60 -12.04 12.22 -12.03
C PRO A 60 -11.33 13.17 -13.00
N GLN A 61 -10.07 12.89 -13.30
CA GLN A 61 -9.32 13.68 -14.28
C GLN A 61 -9.97 13.52 -15.66
N LYS A 62 -10.03 14.62 -16.41
CA LYS A 62 -10.59 14.63 -17.77
C LYS A 62 -9.64 13.88 -18.72
N THR A 63 -10.15 12.82 -19.33
CA THR A 63 -9.43 12.10 -20.38
C THR A 63 -9.22 12.98 -21.62
N VAL A 64 -7.99 12.98 -22.15
CA VAL A 64 -7.61 13.73 -23.36
C VAL A 64 -6.92 12.79 -24.35
N LYS A 65 -6.84 13.21 -25.63
CA LYS A 65 -6.01 12.49 -26.62
C LYS A 65 -4.54 12.52 -26.18
N VAL A 66 -3.82 11.44 -26.47
CA VAL A 66 -2.39 11.33 -26.17
C VAL A 66 -1.62 12.38 -26.97
N ASP A 67 -0.80 13.16 -26.27
CA ASP A 67 0.14 14.10 -26.89
C ASP A 67 1.19 13.33 -27.72
N PRO A 68 1.38 13.67 -29.01
CA PRO A 68 2.45 13.11 -29.84
C PRO A 68 3.85 13.22 -29.22
N ALA A 69 4.14 14.29 -28.47
CA ALA A 69 5.42 14.47 -27.78
C ALA A 69 5.65 13.40 -26.72
N ALA A 70 4.61 12.97 -26.00
CA ALA A 70 4.72 11.90 -25.01
C ALA A 70 5.08 10.56 -25.69
N ARG A 71 4.47 10.25 -26.84
CA ARG A 71 4.81 9.05 -27.63
C ARG A 71 6.25 9.08 -28.14
N ARG A 72 6.75 10.26 -28.54
CA ARG A 72 8.14 10.44 -28.97
C ARG A 72 9.11 10.13 -27.84
N VAL A 73 8.91 10.74 -26.66
CA VAL A 73 9.72 10.49 -25.46
C VAL A 73 9.68 9.01 -25.06
N ALA A 74 8.51 8.37 -25.12
CA ALA A 74 8.37 6.94 -24.86
C ALA A 74 9.24 6.09 -25.80
N GLY A 75 9.20 6.37 -27.10
CA GLY A 75 10.02 5.68 -28.10
C GLY A 75 11.52 5.90 -27.91
N GLU A 76 11.94 7.13 -27.59
CA GLU A 76 13.33 7.46 -27.30
C GLU A 76 13.83 6.77 -26.03
N PHE A 77 13.03 6.74 -24.96
CA PHE A 77 13.36 6.03 -23.73
C PHE A 77 13.58 4.52 -23.98
N ILE A 78 12.74 3.90 -24.82
CA ILE A 78 12.90 2.48 -25.18
C ILE A 78 14.20 2.27 -25.97
N LYS A 79 14.50 3.13 -26.94
CA LYS A 79 15.73 3.03 -27.76
C LYS A 79 17.01 3.27 -26.98
N THR A 80 16.94 3.97 -25.85
CA THR A 80 18.10 4.41 -25.07
C THR A 80 18.25 3.62 -23.77
N ALA A 81 17.39 3.86 -22.77
CA ALA A 81 17.46 3.23 -21.44
C ALA A 81 17.14 1.73 -21.50
N VAL A 82 16.02 1.35 -22.12
CA VAL A 82 15.55 -0.05 -22.15
C VAL A 82 16.52 -0.91 -22.97
N ALA A 83 17.01 -0.38 -24.08
CA ALA A 83 17.99 -1.01 -24.95
C ALA A 83 19.43 -1.03 -24.42
N ARG A 84 19.73 -0.27 -23.35
CA ARG A 84 21.09 -0.03 -22.83
C ARG A 84 22.06 0.51 -23.90
N LYS A 85 21.60 1.38 -24.81
CA LYS A 85 22.42 1.91 -25.91
C LYS A 85 22.97 3.31 -25.67
N ASP A 86 22.19 4.19 -25.05
CA ASP A 86 22.59 5.57 -24.76
C ASP A 86 22.02 5.98 -23.40
N LEU A 87 22.70 5.53 -22.34
CA LEU A 87 22.22 5.74 -20.98
C LEU A 87 22.30 7.22 -20.57
N ALA A 88 23.30 7.95 -21.06
CA ALA A 88 23.49 9.36 -20.77
C ALA A 88 22.31 10.19 -21.28
N ALA A 89 21.90 10.01 -22.54
CA ALA A 89 20.73 10.69 -23.09
C ALA A 89 19.44 10.26 -22.40
N SER A 90 19.33 8.98 -22.04
CA SER A 90 18.14 8.46 -21.39
C SER A 90 17.89 9.07 -20.01
N TYR A 91 18.93 9.52 -19.30
CA TYR A 91 18.79 10.17 -18.00
C TYR A 91 17.84 11.37 -18.09
N ASP A 92 17.95 12.18 -19.14
CA ASP A 92 17.18 13.41 -19.30
C ASP A 92 15.72 13.18 -19.67
N LEU A 93 15.42 12.03 -20.29
CA LEU A 93 14.07 11.56 -20.60
C LEU A 93 13.30 11.08 -19.36
N VAL A 94 13.99 10.81 -18.26
CA VAL A 94 13.42 10.16 -17.09
C VAL A 94 13.10 11.16 -15.98
N HIS A 95 11.95 10.99 -15.35
CA HIS A 95 11.50 11.76 -14.20
C HIS A 95 12.26 11.33 -12.93
N PRO A 96 12.57 12.23 -11.98
CA PRO A 96 13.23 11.89 -10.72
C PRO A 96 12.69 10.67 -9.98
N GLU A 97 11.37 10.40 -10.05
CA GLU A 97 10.74 9.21 -9.47
C GLU A 97 11.29 7.89 -10.03
N LEU A 98 11.45 7.78 -11.36
CA LEU A 98 12.05 6.59 -11.95
C LEU A 98 13.58 6.61 -11.82
N ARG A 99 14.20 7.78 -11.64
CA ARG A 99 15.63 7.86 -11.32
C ARG A 99 15.96 7.30 -9.94
N GLN A 100 15.02 7.31 -9.00
CA GLN A 100 15.21 6.81 -7.63
C GLN A 100 16.48 7.35 -6.95
N GLY A 101 16.81 8.62 -7.18
CA GLY A 101 18.00 9.25 -6.60
C GLY A 101 19.34 8.93 -7.30
N PHE A 102 19.34 8.13 -8.36
CA PHE A 102 20.56 7.86 -9.12
C PHE A 102 21.12 9.15 -9.76
N THR A 103 22.40 9.38 -9.54
CA THR A 103 23.16 10.41 -10.28
C THR A 103 23.30 9.98 -11.74
N ARG A 104 23.58 10.95 -12.64
CA ARG A 104 23.83 10.65 -14.05
C ARG A 104 24.96 9.63 -14.24
N LYS A 105 26.05 9.78 -13.48
CA LYS A 105 27.20 8.86 -13.52
C LYS A 105 26.83 7.43 -13.10
N GLN A 106 26.02 7.28 -12.05
CA GLN A 106 25.51 5.95 -11.64
C GLN A 106 24.56 5.38 -12.69
N TRP A 107 23.72 6.22 -13.30
CA TRP A 107 22.78 5.82 -14.33
C TRP A 107 23.48 5.24 -15.57
N GLU A 108 24.58 5.87 -15.97
CA GLU A 108 25.40 5.44 -17.12
C GLU A 108 26.08 4.08 -16.91
N THR A 109 26.16 3.57 -15.68
CA THR A 109 26.65 2.19 -15.44
C THR A 109 25.69 1.12 -15.95
N GLY A 110 24.42 1.46 -16.19
CA GLY A 110 23.37 0.53 -16.64
C GLY A 110 22.76 -0.32 -15.54
N ASN A 111 23.28 -0.25 -14.31
CA ASN A 111 22.64 -0.79 -13.12
C ASN A 111 21.56 0.19 -12.62
N ILE A 112 20.46 0.26 -13.36
CA ILE A 112 19.38 1.24 -13.16
C ILE A 112 18.03 0.55 -12.98
N PRO A 113 17.04 1.21 -12.34
CA PRO A 113 15.69 0.66 -12.13
C PRO A 113 14.83 0.65 -13.41
N VAL A 114 15.43 0.28 -14.54
CA VAL A 114 14.77 0.10 -15.84
C VAL A 114 15.03 -1.33 -16.26
N VAL A 115 13.97 -2.14 -16.32
CA VAL A 115 14.02 -3.51 -16.80
C VAL A 115 14.55 -3.52 -18.22
N PHE A 116 15.68 -4.20 -18.42
CA PHE A 116 16.30 -4.38 -19.72
C PHE A 116 15.40 -5.21 -20.64
N TYR A 117 15.34 -4.80 -21.90
CA TYR A 117 14.81 -5.63 -22.97
C TYR A 117 15.74 -5.52 -24.17
N PRO A 118 16.26 -6.63 -24.71
CA PRO A 118 17.16 -6.58 -25.85
C PRO A 118 16.40 -6.06 -27.09
N THR A 119 16.56 -4.78 -27.41
CA THR A 119 15.81 -4.14 -28.49
C THR A 119 16.45 -4.30 -29.86
N GLY A 120 17.50 -5.13 -30.00
CA GLY A 120 18.13 -5.44 -31.29
C GLY A 120 17.12 -5.94 -32.33
N ASP A 121 16.01 -6.49 -31.83
CA ASP A 121 15.01 -7.21 -32.59
C ASP A 121 13.57 -6.72 -32.37
N ILE A 122 13.33 -5.42 -32.14
CA ILE A 122 11.94 -4.93 -32.08
C ILE A 122 11.44 -4.61 -33.48
N GLN A 123 10.44 -5.37 -33.95
CA GLN A 123 9.82 -5.15 -35.26
C GLN A 123 8.74 -4.07 -35.20
N ILE A 124 7.97 -4.02 -34.10
CA ILE A 124 6.88 -3.07 -33.86
C ILE A 124 6.77 -2.81 -32.34
N ALA A 125 6.71 -1.55 -31.92
CA ALA A 125 6.23 -1.16 -30.60
C ALA A 125 4.82 -0.59 -30.75
N THR A 126 3.80 -1.44 -30.59
CA THR A 126 2.41 -0.98 -30.60
C THR A 126 2.07 -0.42 -29.23
N PHE A 127 1.64 0.84 -29.19
CA PHE A 127 1.18 1.49 -27.98
C PHE A 127 -0.34 1.39 -27.87
N LYS A 128 -0.82 0.77 -26.79
CA LYS A 128 -2.23 0.86 -26.38
C LYS A 128 -2.35 1.89 -25.28
N VAL A 129 -3.33 2.79 -25.38
CA VAL A 129 -3.59 3.79 -24.34
C VAL A 129 -4.27 3.10 -23.16
N ASP A 130 -3.65 3.19 -21.98
CA ASP A 130 -4.25 2.76 -20.71
C ASP A 130 -4.95 3.94 -20.04
N ARG A 131 -4.26 5.08 -20.00
CA ARG A 131 -4.73 6.33 -19.41
C ARG A 131 -4.10 7.52 -20.12
N SER A 132 -4.84 8.61 -20.29
CA SER A 132 -4.33 9.82 -20.93
C SER A 132 -5.02 11.05 -20.36
N TYR A 133 -4.26 11.85 -19.63
CA TYR A 133 -4.66 13.11 -18.99
C TYR A 133 -3.71 14.23 -19.44
N LYS A 134 -4.07 15.49 -19.13
CA LYS A 134 -3.32 16.68 -19.60
C LYS A 134 -1.82 16.64 -19.24
N ARG A 135 -1.49 16.08 -18.07
CA ARG A 135 -0.13 16.07 -17.50
C ARG A 135 0.43 14.67 -17.25
N GLU A 136 -0.33 13.62 -17.54
CA GLU A 136 0.06 12.23 -17.28
C GLU A 136 -0.51 11.32 -18.37
N VAL A 137 0.30 10.40 -18.87
CA VAL A 137 -0.14 9.35 -19.79
C VAL A 137 0.47 8.02 -19.35
N VAL A 138 -0.33 6.96 -19.41
CA VAL A 138 0.13 5.59 -19.24
C VAL A 138 -0.24 4.82 -20.50
N LEU A 139 0.77 4.18 -21.10
CA LEU A 139 0.65 3.36 -22.29
C LEU A 139 1.07 1.93 -21.97
N GLN A 140 0.44 0.96 -22.61
CA GLN A 140 0.94 -0.40 -22.70
C GLN A 140 1.78 -0.52 -23.97
N VAL A 141 3.00 -1.03 -23.83
CA VAL A 141 3.94 -1.25 -24.91
C VAL A 141 4.03 -2.75 -25.15
N PHE A 142 3.64 -3.20 -26.34
CA PHE A 142 3.90 -4.56 -26.77
C PHE A 142 5.31 -4.62 -27.37
N MET A 143 6.20 -5.35 -26.71
CA MET A 143 7.55 -5.63 -27.17
C MET A 143 7.53 -6.91 -27.98
N VAL A 144 7.51 -6.77 -29.30
CA VAL A 144 7.48 -7.89 -30.24
C VAL A 144 8.90 -8.17 -30.75
N PRO A 145 9.49 -9.31 -30.41
CA PRO A 145 10.81 -9.70 -30.87
C PRO A 145 10.78 -10.17 -32.33
N ARG A 146 11.89 -10.05 -33.06
CA ARG A 146 12.02 -10.60 -34.42
C ARG A 146 11.92 -12.13 -34.35
N PRO A 147 11.33 -12.76 -35.38
CA PRO A 147 11.34 -14.21 -35.52
C PRO A 147 12.77 -14.76 -35.40
N GLY A 148 12.97 -15.81 -34.59
CA GLY A 148 14.27 -16.47 -34.42
C GLY A 148 15.24 -15.84 -33.42
N SER A 149 14.90 -14.69 -32.80
CA SER A 149 15.78 -14.01 -31.82
C SER A 149 15.93 -14.72 -30.46
N GLY A 150 15.07 -15.70 -30.16
CA GLY A 150 15.03 -16.38 -28.85
C GLY A 150 14.52 -15.51 -27.68
N VAL A 151 14.19 -14.24 -27.93
CA VAL A 151 13.63 -13.31 -26.94
C VAL A 151 12.14 -13.57 -26.77
N LYS A 152 11.64 -13.59 -25.53
CA LYS A 152 10.20 -13.73 -25.26
C LYS A 152 9.46 -12.40 -25.52
N PRO A 153 8.27 -12.42 -26.12
CA PRO A 153 7.42 -11.23 -26.18
C PRO A 153 7.01 -10.80 -24.78
N ALA A 154 6.91 -9.49 -24.57
CA ALA A 154 6.52 -8.94 -23.27
C ALA A 154 5.66 -7.69 -23.46
N ILE A 155 4.80 -7.42 -22.47
CA ILE A 155 4.02 -6.18 -22.41
C ILE A 155 4.55 -5.40 -21.22
N PHE A 156 4.80 -4.11 -21.40
CA PHE A 156 5.22 -3.20 -20.33
C PHE A 156 4.21 -2.07 -20.18
N PHE A 157 4.06 -1.56 -18.97
CA PHE A 157 3.47 -0.25 -18.76
C PHE A 157 4.58 0.79 -18.81
N ILE A 158 4.35 1.85 -19.59
CA ILE A 158 5.17 3.07 -19.57
C ILE A 158 4.31 4.25 -19.16
N GLY A 159 4.72 4.92 -18.09
CA GLY A 159 4.09 6.14 -17.60
C GLY A 159 4.96 7.34 -17.90
N LEU A 160 4.36 8.41 -18.44
CA LEU A 160 5.00 9.70 -18.64
C LEU A 160 4.20 10.78 -17.95
N LYS A 161 4.91 11.80 -17.43
CA LYS A 161 4.28 12.99 -16.88
C LYS A 161 5.04 14.25 -17.26
N ARG A 162 4.30 15.37 -17.28
CA ARG A 162 4.88 16.68 -17.54
C ARG A 162 5.54 17.26 -16.30
N VAL A 163 6.74 17.81 -16.48
CA VAL A 163 7.49 18.49 -15.42
C VAL A 163 7.34 20.01 -15.57
N GLY A 164 6.96 20.70 -14.50
CA GLY A 164 6.89 22.17 -14.50
C GLY A 164 5.59 22.78 -15.03
N GLY A 165 4.55 21.98 -15.29
CA GLY A 165 3.22 22.49 -15.66
C GLY A 165 2.64 21.79 -16.89
N ASP A 166 1.63 22.42 -17.51
CA ASP A 166 0.91 21.89 -18.66
C ASP A 166 1.71 21.94 -19.97
N ASP A 167 2.68 22.86 -20.07
CA ASP A 167 3.58 22.99 -21.23
C ASP A 167 4.97 22.40 -20.97
N GLY A 168 5.13 21.79 -19.80
CA GLY A 168 6.36 21.15 -19.38
C GLY A 168 6.77 19.95 -20.25
N PRO A 169 8.07 19.60 -20.32
CA PRO A 169 8.52 18.43 -21.04
C PRO A 169 7.95 17.15 -20.42
N TRP A 170 7.62 16.20 -21.29
CA TRP A 170 7.26 14.84 -20.87
C TRP A 170 8.50 14.10 -20.38
N LYS A 171 8.37 13.44 -19.23
CA LYS A 171 9.40 12.55 -18.69
C LYS A 171 8.80 11.23 -18.25
N VAL A 172 9.53 10.14 -18.48
CA VAL A 172 9.12 8.79 -18.08
C VAL A 172 9.26 8.63 -16.58
N PHE A 173 8.17 8.31 -15.88
CA PHE A 173 8.18 8.09 -14.43
C PHE A 173 7.91 6.63 -14.05
N TYR A 174 7.54 5.78 -15.02
CA TYR A 174 7.15 4.41 -14.75
C TYR A 174 7.52 3.49 -15.91
N TRP A 175 8.14 2.36 -15.60
CA TRP A 175 8.46 1.27 -16.54
C TRP A 175 8.45 -0.06 -15.80
N VAL A 176 7.41 -0.88 -16.02
CA VAL A 176 7.31 -2.21 -15.38
C VAL A 176 6.72 -3.24 -16.34
N PRO A 177 7.10 -4.52 -16.23
CA PRO A 177 6.44 -5.59 -16.97
C PRO A 177 4.99 -5.74 -16.49
N ARG A 178 4.09 -5.97 -17.43
CA ARG A 178 2.71 -6.37 -17.13
C ARG A 178 2.74 -7.84 -16.71
N TYR A 179 2.73 -8.09 -15.41
CA TYR A 179 2.63 -9.43 -14.88
C TYR A 179 1.34 -10.11 -15.36
N ARG A 180 1.48 -11.35 -15.86
CA ARG A 180 0.39 -12.30 -16.01
C ARG A 180 0.84 -13.56 -15.26
N PRO A 181 0.13 -14.00 -14.21
CA PRO A 181 0.41 -15.30 -13.60
C PRO A 181 0.35 -16.37 -14.68
N ALA A 182 1.22 -17.37 -14.61
CA ALA A 182 1.06 -18.56 -15.43
C ALA A 182 -0.29 -19.20 -15.07
N VAL A 183 -1.14 -19.41 -16.06
CA VAL A 183 -2.32 -20.27 -15.89
C VAL A 183 -1.76 -21.70 -15.80
N PRO A 184 -2.00 -22.44 -14.70
CA PRO A 184 -1.59 -23.84 -14.62
C PRO A 184 -2.17 -24.60 -15.82
N ASP A 185 -1.33 -25.37 -16.49
CA ASP A 185 -1.77 -26.22 -17.59
C ASP A 185 -2.69 -27.31 -16.99
N PRO A 186 -3.95 -27.45 -17.44
CA PRO A 186 -4.75 -28.61 -17.08
C PRO A 186 -4.17 -29.79 -17.85
N GLY A 187 -3.20 -30.48 -17.23
CA GLY A 187 -2.64 -31.74 -17.74
C GLY A 187 -3.69 -32.82 -17.93
#